data_AF-A0A2M7R4R7-F1
#
_entry.id   AF-A0A2M7R4R7-F1
#
_cell.length_a   1.000
_cell.length_b   1.000
_cell.length_c   1.000
_cell.angle_alpha   90.00
_cell.angle_beta   90.00
_cell.angle_gamma   90.00
#
_symmetry.space_group_name_H-M   'P 1'
#
loop_
_entity.id
_entity.type
_entity.pdbx_description
1 polymer ?
#
loop_
_entity_poly.entity_id
_entity_poly.type
_entity_poly.pdbx_seq_one_letter_code
_entity_poly.pdbx_strand_id
1 'polypeptide(L)'
;MSEKLSHEEFVRKAIVSLRKEGYKGIHTVYSGFNNAFKKYFEGENPVEATNKLAHEGKVIIRPVKGGVMLYLPEEAPASQSLGDDALKKMGLE
;
A
#
# COMPACT_ATOMS: atom_id res chain seq x y z
N MET A 1 27.17 -2.30 12.46
CA MET A 1 26.41 -2.77 11.28
C MET A 1 25.09 -2.02 11.30
N SER A 2 24.65 -1.45 10.19
CA SER A 2 23.33 -0.82 10.12
C SER A 2 22.28 -1.93 10.19
N GLU A 3 21.41 -1.91 11.19
CA GLU A 3 20.31 -2.88 11.30
C GLU A 3 19.41 -2.81 10.06
N LYS A 4 18.91 -3.96 9.60
CA LYS A 4 17.92 -3.99 8.51
C LYS A 4 16.68 -3.22 8.96
N LEU A 5 16.07 -2.49 8.04
CA LEU A 5 14.79 -1.83 8.26
C LEU A 5 13.72 -2.88 8.56
N SER A 6 12.83 -2.58 9.50
CA SER A 6 11.58 -3.32 9.66
C SER A 6 10.70 -3.20 8.40
N HIS A 7 9.68 -4.05 8.28
CA HIS A 7 8.69 -3.94 7.21
C HIS A 7 8.03 -2.56 7.17
N GLU A 8 7.66 -2.02 8.34
CA GLU A 8 7.03 -0.70 8.44
C GLU A 8 7.95 0.40 7.89
N GLU A 9 9.20 0.45 8.38
CA GLU A 9 10.17 1.46 7.96
C GLU A 9 10.49 1.35 6.47
N PHE A 10 10.67 0.12 5.97
CA PHE A 10 10.91 -0.12 4.56
C PHE A 10 9.75 0.37 3.69
N VAL A 11 8.51 0.02 4.05
CA VAL A 11 7.32 0.38 3.27
C VAL A 11 7.09 1.89 3.29
N ARG A 12 7.18 2.53 4.45
CA ARG A 12 7.04 4.01 4.56
C ARG A 12 8.11 4.71 3.74
N LYS A 13 9.37 4.27 3.82
CA LYS A 13 10.47 4.80 3.01
C LYS A 13 10.22 4.60 1.51
N ALA A 14 9.73 3.43 1.10
CA ALA A 14 9.41 3.14 -0.29
C ALA A 14 8.30 4.03 -0.83
N ILE A 15 7.23 4.28 -0.06
CA ILE A 15 6.13 5.17 -0.47
C ILE A 15 6.68 6.57 -0.76
N VAL A 16 7.47 7.14 0.15
CA VAL A 16 8.02 8.50 -0.01
C VAL A 16 9.06 8.59 -1.12
N SER A 17 9.89 7.55 -1.27
CA SER A 17 11.03 7.57 -2.21
C SER A 17 10.64 7.19 -3.65
N LEU A 18 9.62 6.35 -3.83
CA LEU A 18 9.23 5.80 -5.14
C LEU A 18 7.97 6.48 -5.72
N ARG A 19 7.26 7.31 -4.94
CA ARG A 19 6.13 8.08 -5.48
C ARG A 19 6.62 9.10 -6.50
N LYS A 20 5.85 9.25 -7.58
CA LYS A 20 6.08 10.30 -8.56
C LYS A 20 5.68 11.65 -7.96
N GLU A 21 6.27 12.73 -8.47
CA GLU A 21 5.92 14.08 -8.06
C GLU A 21 4.41 14.33 -8.20
N GLY A 22 3.81 14.94 -7.17
CA GLY A 22 2.36 15.19 -7.10
C GLY A 22 1.51 13.98 -6.68
N TYR A 23 2.08 12.77 -6.55
CA TYR A 23 1.36 11.59 -6.09
C TYR A 23 1.58 11.32 -4.60
N LYS A 24 0.54 10.86 -3.92
CA LYS A 24 0.55 10.57 -2.48
C LYS A 24 0.90 9.12 -2.12
N GLY A 25 1.01 8.25 -3.12
CA GLY A 25 1.21 6.81 -2.92
C GLY A 25 1.89 6.15 -4.11
N ILE A 26 2.11 4.84 -4.01
CA ILE A 26 2.82 4.03 -5.01
C ILE A 26 2.01 2.81 -5.43
N HIS A 27 2.09 2.45 -6.71
CA HIS A 27 1.55 1.18 -7.21
C HIS A 27 2.57 0.07 -6.97
N THR A 28 2.20 -1.03 -6.31
CA THR A 28 3.16 -2.07 -5.86
C THR A 28 3.93 -2.75 -7.01
N VAL A 29 3.27 -2.91 -8.17
CA VAL A 29 3.91 -3.44 -9.39
C VAL A 29 4.71 -2.36 -10.13
N TYR A 30 4.08 -1.27 -10.57
CA TYR A 30 4.72 -0.27 -11.44
C TYR A 30 5.84 0.54 -10.78
N SER A 31 5.85 0.67 -9.46
CA SER A 31 6.97 1.29 -8.72
C SER A 31 8.18 0.36 -8.57
N GLY A 32 8.05 -0.92 -8.92
CA GLY A 32 9.06 -1.94 -8.63
C GLY A 32 9.11 -2.38 -7.17
N PHE A 33 8.21 -1.87 -6.31
CA PHE A 33 8.17 -2.17 -4.87
C PHE A 33 8.20 -3.66 -4.56
N ASN A 34 7.37 -4.48 -5.23
CA ASN A 34 7.33 -5.92 -4.97
C ASN A 34 8.68 -6.62 -5.19
N ASN A 35 9.39 -6.23 -6.25
CA ASN A 35 10.71 -6.79 -6.56
C ASN A 35 11.77 -6.30 -5.57
N ALA A 36 11.71 -5.01 -5.19
CA ALA A 36 12.61 -4.43 -4.20
C ALA A 36 12.41 -5.07 -2.81
N PHE A 37 11.17 -5.26 -2.38
CA PHE A 37 10.81 -5.87 -1.11
C PHE A 37 11.36 -7.30 -1.02
N LYS A 38 11.05 -8.14 -2.02
CA LYS A 38 11.55 -9.53 -2.08
C LYS A 38 13.07 -9.60 -2.04
N LYS A 39 13.77 -8.68 -2.72
CA LYS A 39 15.24 -8.64 -2.69
C LYS A 39 15.78 -8.24 -1.31
N TYR A 40 15.14 -7.28 -0.63
CA TYR A 40 15.60 -6.77 0.66
C TYR A 40 15.33 -7.76 1.81
N PHE A 41 14.17 -8.41 1.78
CA PHE A 41 13.71 -9.40 2.76
C PHE A 41 13.83 -10.85 2.26
N GLU A 42 14.85 -11.14 1.44
CA GLU A 42 15.26 -12.52 1.10
C GLU A 42 14.14 -13.46 0.63
N GLY A 43 13.20 -12.93 -0.15
CA GLY A 43 12.09 -13.68 -0.76
C GLY A 43 10.77 -13.63 0.01
N GLU A 44 10.70 -12.91 1.13
CA GLU A 44 9.44 -12.71 1.86
C GLU A 44 8.32 -12.16 0.96
N ASN A 45 7.07 -12.50 1.31
CA ASN A 45 5.91 -12.12 0.52
C ASN A 45 5.47 -10.68 0.82
N PRO A 46 5.59 -9.73 -0.13
CA PRO A 46 5.20 -8.34 0.09
C PRO A 46 3.69 -8.19 0.36
N VAL A 47 2.86 -9.10 -0.17
CA VAL A 47 1.39 -9.04 0.02
C VAL A 47 1.04 -9.32 1.49
N GLU A 48 1.62 -10.37 2.08
CA GLU A 48 1.41 -10.70 3.50
C GLU A 48 1.90 -9.58 4.42
N ALA A 49 3.12 -9.09 4.19
CA ALA A 49 3.69 -8.02 5.00
C ALA A 49 2.86 -6.72 4.93
N THR A 50 2.47 -6.30 3.73
CA THR A 50 1.68 -5.07 3.56
C THR A 50 0.26 -5.22 4.09
N ASN A 51 -0.38 -6.38 3.92
CA ASN A 51 -1.71 -6.63 4.50
C ASN A 51 -1.67 -6.61 6.03
N LYS A 52 -0.63 -7.17 6.65
CA LYS A 52 -0.43 -7.10 8.10
C LYS A 52 -0.30 -5.64 8.56
N LEU A 53 0.55 -4.86 7.90
CA LEU A 53 0.71 -3.43 8.20
C LEU A 53 -0.58 -2.64 7.99
N ALA A 54 -1.39 -3.00 6.99
CA ALA A 54 -2.68 -2.36 6.75
C ALA A 54 -3.69 -2.67 7.85
N HIS A 55 -3.74 -3.92 8.31
CA HIS A 55 -4.56 -4.35 9.45
C HIS A 55 -4.15 -3.63 10.75
N GLU A 56 -2.86 -3.35 10.91
CA GLU A 56 -2.32 -2.57 12.04
C GLU A 56 -2.48 -1.04 11.87
N GLY A 57 -3.09 -0.57 10.77
CA GLY A 57 -3.29 0.84 10.48
C GLY A 57 -2.01 1.62 10.13
N LYS A 58 -0.91 0.92 9.84
CA LYS A 58 0.39 1.53 9.51
C LYS A 58 0.49 2.02 8.08
N VAL A 59 -0.30 1.44 7.18
CA VAL A 59 -0.42 1.83 5.76
C VAL A 59 -1.86 1.66 5.29
N ILE A 60 -2.22 2.35 4.21
CA ILE A 60 -3.51 2.16 3.54
C ILE A 60 -3.28 1.47 2.20
N ILE A 61 -4.03 0.38 1.97
CA ILE A 61 -4.04 -0.36 0.72
C ILE A 61 -5.31 -0.03 -0.04
N ARG A 62 -5.18 0.35 -1.32
CA ARG A 62 -6.33 0.49 -2.22
C ARG A 62 -6.20 -0.43 -3.42
N PRO A 63 -7.19 -1.31 -3.67
CA PRO A 63 -7.20 -2.13 -4.87
C PRO A 63 -7.34 -1.23 -6.10
N VAL A 64 -6.57 -1.53 -7.14
CA VAL A 64 -6.62 -0.87 -8.44
C VAL A 64 -6.43 -1.92 -9.54
N LYS A 65 -6.65 -1.53 -10.80
CA LYS A 65 -6.43 -2.45 -11.93
C LYS A 65 -4.97 -2.91 -11.96
N GLY A 66 -4.74 -4.22 -11.84
CA GLY A 66 -3.40 -4.82 -11.96
C GLY A 66 -2.56 -4.80 -10.68
N GLY A 67 -3.13 -4.46 -9.51
CA GLY A 67 -2.42 -4.52 -8.24
C GLY A 67 -3.09 -3.68 -7.15
N VAL A 68 -2.26 -3.10 -6.29
CA VAL A 68 -2.73 -2.21 -5.22
C VAL A 68 -1.87 -0.96 -5.16
N MET A 69 -2.48 0.12 -4.68
CA MET A 69 -1.79 1.34 -4.28
C MET A 69 -1.53 1.29 -2.77
N LEU A 70 -0.31 1.65 -2.37
CA LEU A 70 0.08 1.86 -0.98
C LEU A 70 0.15 3.36 -0.69
N TYR A 71 -0.40 3.76 0.45
CA TYR A 71 -0.35 5.13 0.96
C TYR A 71 0.08 5.13 2.42
N LEU A 72 0.70 6.25 2.85
CA LEU A 72 0.76 6.56 4.27
C LEU A 72 -0.66 6.86 4.78
N PRO A 73 -1.02 6.45 6.01
CA PRO A 73 -2.35 6.70 6.58
C PRO A 73 -2.80 8.17 6.49
N GLU A 74 -1.87 9.08 6.74
CA GLU A 74 -2.08 10.54 6.74
C GLU A 74 -2.22 11.16 5.34
N GLU A 75 -1.83 10.44 4.28
CA GLU A 75 -1.82 10.95 2.90
C GLU A 75 -2.82 10.22 1.98
N ALA A 76 -3.50 9.19 2.49
CA ALA A 76 -4.49 8.44 1.71
C ALA A 76 -5.61 9.37 1.21
N PRO A 77 -6.01 9.31 -0.07
CA PRO A 77 -7.14 10.09 -0.54
C PRO A 77 -8.42 9.67 0.19
N ALA A 78 -9.33 10.61 0.47
CA ALA A 78 -10.64 10.27 1.04
C ALA A 78 -11.32 9.18 0.19
N SER A 79 -11.90 8.17 0.82
CA SER A 79 -12.79 7.24 0.11
C SER A 79 -14.10 7.94 -0.11
N GLN A 80 -14.48 8.15 -1.37
CA GLN A 80 -15.90 8.14 -1.68
C GLN A 80 -16.42 6.78 -1.20
N SER A 81 -17.58 6.75 -0.52
CA SER A 81 -18.13 5.53 0.03
C SER A 81 -18.66 4.64 -1.10
N LEU A 82 -17.72 3.98 -1.78
CA LEU A 82 -18.01 3.01 -2.83
C LEU A 82 -18.81 1.82 -2.27
N GLY A 83 -18.71 1.58 -0.96
CA GLY A 83 -19.53 0.61 -0.24
C GLY A 83 -20.99 1.02 -0.27
N ASP A 84 -21.31 2.21 0.25
CA ASP A 84 -22.70 2.71 0.28
C ASP A 84 -23.27 2.83 -1.14
N ASP A 85 -22.49 3.32 -2.10
CA ASP A 85 -22.90 3.37 -3.51
C ASP A 85 -23.16 1.97 -4.10
N ALA A 86 -22.39 0.96 -3.70
CA ALA A 86 -22.59 -0.43 -4.12
C ALA A 86 -23.83 -1.04 -3.45
N LEU A 87 -24.00 -0.86 -2.14
CA LEU A 87 -25.17 -1.32 -1.40
C LEU A 87 -26.46 -0.72 -1.95
N LYS A 88 -26.46 0.57 -2.24
CA LYS A 88 -27.57 1.27 -2.91
C LYS A 88 -27.88 0.70 -4.29
N LYS A 89 -26.85 0.41 -5.11
CA LYS A 89 -27.04 -0.23 -6.43
C LYS A 89 -27.54 -1.67 -6.33
N MET A 90 -27.22 -2.36 -5.23
CA MET A 90 -27.71 -3.71 -4.94
C MET A 90 -29.12 -3.71 -4.34
N GLY A 91 -29.67 -2.53 -4.00
CA GLY A 91 -30.97 -2.41 -3.32
C GLY A 91 -30.94 -2.90 -1.88
N LEU A 92 -29.78 -2.85 -1.22
CA LEU A 92 -29.58 -3.26 0.17
C LEU A 92 -29.55 -2.08 1.15
N GLU A 93 -29.79 -0.86 0.64
CA GLU A 93 -29.99 0.41 1.36
C GLU A 93 -31.03 1.27 0.66
#